data_AF-A0AAF0DGP6-F1
#
_entry.id   AF-A0AAF0DGP6-F1
#
_cell.length_a   1.000
_cell.length_b   1.000
_cell.length_c   1.000
_cell.angle_alpha   90.00
_cell.angle_beta   90.00
_cell.angle_gamma   90.00
#
_symmetry.space_group_name_H-M   'P 1'
#
loop_
_entity.id
_entity.type
_entity.pdbx_description
1 polymer ?
#
loop_
_entity_poly.entity_id
_entity_poly.type
_entity_poly.pdbx_seq_one_letter_code
_entity_poly.pdbx_strand_id
1 'polypeptide(L)'
;MSFTESAANLDASPSKSHRPFQEDHAALQRLREAILHPGSVKINVKGAFIVDEKPDQRNGVCFDGRDGVHYEHKDIRLPHHTDVVSHVAVDIGGSLAKLVYFSPELGSSADGGRLNFLNFETERIDLCVDFLKRLKENHKSLNGSALGPLCIMATGGGAYKYYDHLKEELGVDIIREDEMECLIIEIPNEVFTYSDTSPMEFVESRTDVYPYLLVNIGSGVSMVKVSAPRRFERVGGTSLGGGTFWGLMSLLTGARTFDEMLSMAERGDNSGVDMLVGDIYGTDYSKIGLKSSTIASTFGKVFKMQRLAERIAEDGEGLGHSDADSERDVTQFRREDISRSLLFAISNNIGQIAYLQSEKHQIKDIYFGGSFIRGHRQTMNTLSYAIRFWSKGEKQAYFLRHEGYLGAVGAFLKRQPQDWGRRRSMESAMAARFAAYRDELRDAAKKESQPSQVASTS
;
A
#
# COMPACT_ATOMS: atom_id res chain seq x y z
N MET A 1 38.24 71.24 17.25
CA MET A 1 37.74 70.75 15.95
C MET A 1 36.51 69.91 16.22
N SER A 2 35.43 70.22 15.48
CA SER A 2 34.12 69.56 15.36
C SER A 2 33.31 69.27 16.64
N PHE A 3 32.32 70.14 16.90
CA PHE A 3 30.99 69.79 17.39
C PHE A 3 30.03 70.89 16.95
N THR A 4 29.02 70.58 16.13
CA THR A 4 27.80 71.38 15.95
C THR A 4 26.65 70.53 15.42
N GLU A 5 25.47 70.82 15.97
CA GLU A 5 24.14 70.22 15.82
C GLU A 5 23.40 70.56 14.52
N SER A 6 22.17 69.99 14.42
CA SER A 6 20.99 70.37 13.60
C SER A 6 20.92 69.67 12.23
N ALA A 7 19.80 69.08 11.78
CA ALA A 7 18.40 69.40 12.03
C ALA A 7 17.49 68.16 11.94
N ALA A 8 16.44 68.18 12.77
CA ALA A 8 15.25 67.36 12.63
C ALA A 8 14.33 67.95 11.55
N ASN A 9 13.69 67.10 10.75
CA ASN A 9 12.44 67.44 10.09
C ASN A 9 11.53 66.20 10.04
N LEU A 10 10.32 66.41 10.54
CA LEU A 10 9.22 65.45 10.61
C LEU A 10 8.71 65.11 9.21
N ASP A 11 8.31 63.85 8.99
CA ASP A 11 7.12 63.60 8.17
C ASP A 11 6.40 62.29 8.55
N ALA A 12 5.10 62.31 8.29
CA ALA A 12 4.04 61.62 8.99
C ALA A 12 3.99 60.07 8.90
N SER A 13 3.58 59.48 10.02
CA SER A 13 3.13 58.09 10.16
C SER A 13 1.82 57.81 9.40
N PRO A 14 1.67 56.69 8.67
CA PRO A 14 0.38 56.07 8.45
C PRO A 14 0.09 55.08 9.58
N SER A 15 -0.99 55.36 10.32
CA SER A 15 -1.60 54.49 11.32
C SER A 15 -1.76 53.06 10.80
N LYS A 16 -1.24 52.08 11.55
CA LYS A 16 -1.56 50.65 11.38
C LYS A 16 -3.08 50.49 11.50
N SER A 17 -3.75 50.26 10.37
CA SER A 17 -5.13 49.80 10.39
C SER A 17 -5.13 48.36 10.93
N HIS A 18 -5.71 48.18 12.12
CA HIS A 18 -6.14 46.87 12.59
C HIS A 18 -7.13 46.31 11.55
N ARG A 19 -6.67 45.39 10.70
CA ARG A 19 -7.60 44.47 10.04
C ARG A 19 -8.15 43.55 11.12
N PRO A 20 -9.48 43.44 11.30
CA PRO A 20 -10.03 42.44 12.18
C PRO A 20 -9.62 41.06 11.64
N PHE A 21 -9.23 40.17 12.54
CA PHE A 21 -9.12 38.74 12.28
C PHE A 21 -10.46 38.30 11.66
N GLN A 22 -10.52 38.21 10.33
CA GLN A 22 -11.45 37.31 9.67
C GLN A 22 -10.94 35.92 10.01
N GLU A 23 -11.39 35.38 11.15
CA GLU A 23 -11.39 33.94 11.35
C GLU A 23 -12.02 33.34 10.10
N ASP A 24 -11.24 32.52 9.38
CA ASP A 24 -11.63 31.95 8.11
C ASP A 24 -12.88 31.10 8.35
N HIS A 25 -14.03 31.70 8.09
CA HIS A 25 -15.35 31.14 8.40
C HIS A 25 -15.53 29.78 7.71
N ALA A 26 -14.80 29.56 6.61
CA ALA A 26 -14.72 28.29 5.88
C ALA A 26 -13.85 27.24 6.59
N ALA A 27 -12.83 27.62 7.34
CA ALA A 27 -12.00 26.71 8.15
C ALA A 27 -12.75 26.27 9.42
N LEU A 28 -13.43 27.20 10.10
CA LEU A 28 -14.32 26.89 11.24
C LEU A 28 -15.52 26.04 10.82
N GLN A 29 -16.05 26.26 9.62
CA GLN A 29 -17.14 25.46 9.07
C GLN A 29 -16.68 24.06 8.65
N ARG A 30 -15.48 23.92 8.07
CA ARG A 30 -14.84 22.61 7.80
C ARG A 30 -14.50 21.86 9.08
N LEU A 31 -13.99 22.55 10.10
CA LEU A 31 -13.74 21.97 11.43
C LEU A 31 -15.05 21.51 12.08
N ARG A 32 -16.11 22.31 12.01
CA ARG A 32 -17.45 21.92 12.50
C ARG A 32 -18.04 20.75 11.71
N GLU A 33 -17.89 20.72 10.38
CA GLU A 33 -18.31 19.58 9.55
C GLU A 33 -17.49 18.32 9.84
N ALA A 34 -16.17 18.44 10.06
CA ALA A 34 -15.30 17.32 10.45
C ALA A 34 -15.64 16.79 11.86
N ILE A 35 -16.00 17.67 12.80
CA ILE A 35 -16.48 17.32 14.14
C ILE A 35 -17.86 16.63 14.06
N LEU A 36 -18.76 17.10 13.19
CA LEU A 36 -20.10 16.54 13.03
C LEU A 36 -20.11 15.25 12.18
N HIS A 37 -19.14 15.08 11.28
CA HIS A 37 -19.04 13.98 10.31
C HIS A 37 -17.59 13.47 10.15
N PRO A 38 -17.00 12.81 11.17
CA PRO A 38 -15.57 12.46 11.22
C PRO A 38 -15.09 11.42 10.19
N GLY A 39 -15.93 11.04 9.21
CA GLY A 39 -15.62 10.15 8.10
C GLY A 39 -15.88 10.74 6.71
N SER A 40 -16.26 12.01 6.56
CA SER A 40 -16.45 12.66 5.23
C SER A 40 -15.14 13.20 4.65
N VAL A 41 -14.04 12.90 5.32
CA VAL A 41 -12.71 13.45 5.07
C VAL A 41 -12.17 12.83 3.78
N LYS A 42 -12.40 13.50 2.65
CA LYS A 42 -11.64 13.25 1.43
C LYS A 42 -10.20 13.65 1.70
N ILE A 43 -9.31 12.67 1.78
CA ILE A 43 -7.88 12.90 1.92
C ILE A 43 -7.43 13.86 0.81
N ASN A 44 -6.86 14.99 1.22
CA ASN A 44 -6.41 16.01 0.29
C ASN A 44 -5.02 15.63 -0.23
N VAL A 45 -4.99 14.97 -1.39
CA VAL A 45 -3.75 14.55 -2.07
C VAL A 45 -3.10 15.66 -2.88
N LYS A 46 -3.65 16.89 -2.87
CA LYS A 46 -3.06 18.01 -3.61
C LYS A 46 -1.69 18.33 -3.02
N GLY A 47 -0.67 18.33 -3.88
CA GLY A 47 0.71 18.55 -3.46
C GLY A 47 1.28 17.40 -2.63
N ALA A 48 0.63 16.22 -2.60
CA ALA A 48 1.18 15.07 -1.92
C ALA A 48 2.49 14.62 -2.57
N PHE A 49 3.43 14.18 -1.75
CA PHE A 49 4.69 13.64 -2.22
C PHE A 49 5.20 12.56 -1.29
N ILE A 50 5.99 11.65 -1.84
CA ILE A 50 6.63 10.56 -1.10
C ILE A 50 7.90 11.10 -0.47
N VAL A 51 8.04 10.90 0.84
CA VAL A 51 9.20 11.28 1.61
C VAL A 51 10.19 10.12 1.59
N ASP A 52 11.38 10.35 1.05
CA ASP A 52 12.49 9.41 1.11
C ASP A 52 13.34 9.69 2.38
N GLU A 53 12.90 9.19 3.53
CA GLU A 53 13.63 9.31 4.80
C GLU A 53 14.72 8.23 4.90
N LYS A 54 15.95 8.63 5.28
CA LYS A 54 17.00 7.66 5.64
C LYS A 54 16.64 7.00 6.98
N PRO A 55 16.95 5.70 7.19
CA PRO A 55 16.53 4.93 8.37
C PRO A 55 16.82 5.58 9.74
N ASP A 56 17.85 6.43 9.83
CA ASP A 56 18.38 6.94 11.09
C ASP A 56 17.69 8.22 11.64
N GLN A 57 16.61 8.72 11.02
CA GLN A 57 16.02 10.03 11.40
C GLN A 57 14.74 9.98 12.26
N ARG A 58 14.25 8.81 12.69
CA ARG A 58 13.07 8.73 13.58
C ARG A 58 13.43 8.56 15.06
N ASN A 59 12.94 9.52 15.87
CA ASN A 59 12.74 9.53 17.32
C ASN A 59 12.97 8.22 18.09
N GLY A 60 14.23 7.86 18.38
CA GLY A 60 14.63 7.03 19.52
C GLY A 60 14.08 5.62 19.64
N VAL A 61 13.37 5.11 18.62
CA VAL A 61 12.83 3.75 18.61
C VAL A 61 13.54 2.98 17.50
N CYS A 62 14.73 2.47 17.83
CA CYS A 62 15.42 1.48 17.00
C CYS A 62 14.73 0.13 17.18
N PHE A 63 13.77 -0.20 16.31
CA PHE A 63 13.39 -1.59 16.08
C PHE A 63 14.11 -2.06 14.82
N ASP A 64 15.31 -2.60 15.02
CA ASP A 64 15.96 -3.48 14.04
C ASP A 64 14.95 -4.59 13.71
N GLY A 65 14.73 -4.92 12.44
CA GLY A 65 13.65 -5.79 11.93
C GLY A 65 13.62 -7.24 12.45
N ARG A 66 14.27 -7.53 13.57
CA ARG A 66 14.35 -8.81 14.27
C ARG A 66 13.03 -9.24 14.93
N ASP A 67 12.08 -8.33 15.13
CA ASP A 67 10.83 -8.63 15.85
C ASP A 67 9.61 -8.92 14.94
N GLY A 68 9.78 -8.92 13.61
CA GLY A 68 8.68 -9.16 12.66
C GLY A 68 7.80 -7.93 12.40
N VAL A 69 8.28 -6.74 12.76
CA VAL A 69 7.65 -5.43 12.47
C VAL A 69 8.55 -4.65 11.52
N HIS A 70 7.98 -4.18 10.42
CA HIS A 70 8.72 -3.42 9.41
C HIS A 70 8.04 -2.08 9.13
N TYR A 71 8.79 -0.99 9.31
CA TYR A 71 8.38 0.35 8.96
C TYR A 71 8.76 0.64 7.52
N GLU A 72 7.81 1.04 6.70
CA GLU A 72 8.13 1.56 5.37
C GLU A 72 8.69 2.97 5.54
N HIS A 73 9.88 3.22 4.99
CA HIS A 73 10.57 4.51 5.12
C HIS A 73 10.19 5.51 4.01
N LYS A 74 9.11 5.21 3.27
CA LYS A 74 8.60 5.97 2.12
C LYS A 74 7.25 6.63 2.40
N ASP A 75 7.09 7.27 3.56
CA ASP A 75 5.79 7.83 3.93
C ASP A 75 5.26 8.89 2.94
N ILE A 76 3.95 9.07 2.89
CA ILE A 76 3.31 10.04 2.00
C ILE A 76 2.95 11.29 2.79
N ARG A 77 3.58 12.42 2.47
CA ARG A 77 3.24 13.72 3.07
C ARG A 77 2.04 14.32 2.36
N LEU A 78 1.11 14.86 3.16
CA LEU A 78 -0.11 15.52 2.74
C LEU A 78 -0.10 16.97 3.25
N PRO A 79 0.58 17.90 2.56
CA PRO A 79 0.86 19.26 3.04
C PRO A 79 -0.36 20.20 3.04
N HIS A 80 -1.52 19.72 2.63
CA HIS A 80 -2.76 20.50 2.61
C HIS A 80 -3.90 19.78 3.33
N HIS A 81 -3.58 18.73 4.09
CA HIS A 81 -4.55 17.94 4.84
C HIS A 81 -4.52 18.31 6.32
N THR A 82 -5.42 19.21 6.72
CA THR A 82 -5.54 19.75 8.08
C THR A 82 -6.73 19.17 8.86
N ASP A 83 -7.52 18.31 8.22
CA ASP A 83 -8.70 17.72 8.84
C ASP A 83 -8.29 16.61 9.83
N VAL A 84 -9.14 16.39 10.85
CA VAL A 84 -8.93 15.30 11.80
C VAL A 84 -9.27 13.97 11.13
N VAL A 85 -8.31 13.05 11.09
CA VAL A 85 -8.53 11.67 10.67
C VAL A 85 -8.83 10.81 11.90
N SER A 86 -10.03 10.23 11.93
CA SER A 86 -10.55 9.45 13.06
C SER A 86 -10.48 7.94 12.86
N HIS A 87 -9.74 7.47 11.85
CA HIS A 87 -9.65 6.06 11.51
C HIS A 87 -8.26 5.63 11.09
N VAL A 88 -8.02 4.33 11.25
CA VAL A 88 -6.83 3.61 10.77
C VAL A 88 -7.28 2.48 9.87
N ALA A 89 -6.42 2.01 8.98
CA ALA A 89 -6.74 0.89 8.12
C ALA A 89 -5.72 -0.23 8.21
N VAL A 90 -6.19 -1.47 8.25
CA VAL A 90 -5.35 -2.66 8.31
C VAL A 90 -5.81 -3.68 7.26
N ASP A 91 -4.88 -4.11 6.41
CA ASP A 91 -5.05 -5.24 5.49
C ASP A 91 -4.36 -6.47 6.09
N ILE A 92 -5.16 -7.40 6.59
CA ILE A 92 -4.65 -8.61 7.26
C ILE A 92 -4.62 -9.74 6.23
N GLY A 93 -3.47 -9.91 5.60
CA GLY A 93 -3.20 -11.01 4.68
C GLY A 93 -2.83 -12.31 5.39
N GLY A 94 -2.63 -13.38 4.61
CA GLY A 94 -2.25 -14.69 5.15
C GLY A 94 -0.88 -14.69 5.87
N SER A 95 0.07 -13.89 5.39
CA SER A 95 1.44 -13.86 5.91
C SER A 95 1.81 -12.51 6.55
N LEU A 96 1.23 -11.40 6.09
CA LEU A 96 1.53 -10.06 6.58
C LEU A 96 0.24 -9.26 6.80
N ALA A 97 0.15 -8.57 7.93
CA ALA A 97 -0.80 -7.50 8.21
C ALA A 97 -0.17 -6.13 7.91
N LYS A 98 -0.80 -5.32 7.07
CA LYS A 98 -0.30 -4.00 6.66
C LYS A 98 -1.21 -2.92 7.20
N LEU A 99 -0.62 -1.99 7.94
CA LEU A 99 -1.30 -0.90 8.62
C LEU A 99 -0.99 0.43 7.92
N VAL A 100 -2.03 1.23 7.72
CA VAL A 100 -1.96 2.61 7.26
C VAL A 100 -2.66 3.50 8.27
N TYR A 101 -1.98 4.56 8.72
CA TYR A 101 -2.58 5.56 9.61
C TYR A 101 -2.05 6.96 9.32
N PHE A 102 -2.88 7.96 9.61
CA PHE A 102 -2.51 9.36 9.48
C PHE A 102 -1.95 9.90 10.80
N SER A 103 -0.88 10.70 10.74
CA SER A 103 -0.41 11.50 11.87
C SER A 103 -0.29 12.97 11.48
N PRO A 104 -0.89 13.90 12.24
CA PRO A 104 -0.71 15.34 12.06
C PRO A 104 0.75 15.75 12.33
N GLU A 105 1.28 16.70 11.56
CA GLU A 105 2.62 17.28 11.79
C GLU A 105 2.47 18.75 12.21
N LEU A 106 2.08 18.96 13.47
CA LEU A 106 1.88 20.30 14.04
C LEU A 106 3.24 20.94 14.35
N GLY A 107 3.51 22.14 13.81
CA GLY A 107 4.65 22.98 14.20
C GLY A 107 5.83 23.05 13.21
N SER A 108 5.75 22.43 12.04
CA SER A 108 6.64 22.75 10.91
C SER A 108 6.03 23.86 10.05
N SER A 109 6.83 24.63 9.31
CA SER A 109 6.37 25.74 8.44
C SER A 109 5.42 25.33 7.28
N ALA A 110 5.02 24.05 7.21
CA ALA A 110 3.99 23.52 6.34
C ALA A 110 2.90 22.84 7.20
N ASP A 111 1.70 23.45 7.24
CA ASP A 111 0.49 22.85 7.81
C ASP A 111 0.19 21.49 7.14
N GLY A 112 -0.35 20.51 7.88
CA GLY A 112 -0.80 19.22 7.30
C GLY A 112 -0.46 17.99 8.14
N GLY A 113 -0.22 16.85 7.48
CA GLY A 113 0.26 15.62 8.12
C GLY A 113 0.79 14.59 7.14
N ARG A 114 0.96 13.34 7.61
CA ARG A 114 1.54 12.23 6.83
C ARG A 114 0.71 10.96 6.94
N LEU A 115 0.68 10.16 5.88
CA LEU A 115 0.29 8.76 5.92
C LEU A 115 1.51 7.91 6.24
N ASN A 116 1.38 7.07 7.26
CA ASN A 116 2.40 6.15 7.74
C ASN A 116 2.07 4.73 7.31
N PHE A 117 3.09 3.97 6.96
CA PHE A 117 2.97 2.62 6.43
C PHE A 117 3.81 1.63 7.25
N LEU A 118 3.14 0.63 7.85
CA LEU A 118 3.78 -0.38 8.69
C LEU A 118 3.29 -1.76 8.31
N ASN A 119 4.12 -2.78 8.41
CA ASN A 119 3.68 -4.16 8.31
C ASN A 119 4.17 -5.03 9.45
N PHE A 120 3.38 -6.06 9.74
CA PHE A 120 3.57 -7.02 10.81
C PHE A 120 3.42 -8.42 10.22
N GLU A 121 4.22 -9.38 10.68
CA GLU A 121 3.98 -10.79 10.40
C GLU A 121 2.62 -11.21 10.97
N THR A 122 1.76 -11.84 10.16
CA THR A 122 0.41 -12.25 10.61
C THR A 122 0.47 -13.27 11.75
N GLU A 123 1.56 -14.05 11.85
CA GLU A 123 1.80 -14.95 12.98
C GLU A 123 1.97 -14.19 14.32
N ARG A 124 2.48 -12.95 14.25
CA ARG A 124 2.68 -12.05 15.39
C ARG A 124 1.63 -10.94 15.42
N ILE A 125 0.38 -11.28 15.13
CA ILE A 125 -0.71 -10.31 15.02
C ILE A 125 -0.89 -9.46 16.29
N ASP A 126 -0.55 -10.01 17.46
CA ASP A 126 -0.64 -9.29 18.74
C ASP A 126 0.21 -8.02 18.76
N LEU A 127 1.36 -8.01 18.07
CA LEU A 127 2.18 -6.80 17.92
C LEU A 127 1.43 -5.69 17.17
N CYS A 128 0.62 -6.07 16.17
CA CYS A 128 -0.23 -5.15 15.44
C CYS A 128 -1.36 -4.62 16.35
N VAL A 129 -1.98 -5.51 17.15
CA VAL A 129 -3.01 -5.14 18.13
C VAL A 129 -2.47 -4.15 19.16
N ASP A 130 -1.29 -4.40 19.72
CA ASP A 130 -0.65 -3.51 20.70
C ASP A 130 -0.26 -2.17 20.09
N PHE A 131 0.14 -2.15 18.81
CA PHE A 131 0.35 -0.89 18.09
C PHE A 131 -0.97 -0.11 17.91
N LEU A 132 -2.06 -0.79 17.55
CA LEU A 132 -3.39 -0.19 17.44
C LEU A 132 -3.90 0.37 18.78
N LYS A 133 -3.63 -0.32 19.91
CA LYS A 133 -3.93 0.19 21.27
C LYS A 133 -3.22 1.52 21.54
N ARG A 134 -1.92 1.59 21.23
CA ARG A 134 -1.13 2.84 21.37
C ARG A 134 -1.67 3.96 20.48
N LEU A 135 -2.04 3.67 19.23
CA LEU A 135 -2.67 4.67 18.35
C LEU A 135 -4.00 5.17 18.91
N LYS A 136 -4.82 4.29 19.46
CA LYS A 136 -6.09 4.65 20.11
C LYS A 136 -5.87 5.57 21.31
N GLU A 137 -4.88 5.27 22.16
CA GLU A 137 -4.52 6.10 23.32
C GLU A 137 -4.03 7.49 22.90
N ASN A 138 -3.15 7.56 21.90
CA ASN A 138 -2.66 8.82 21.34
C ASN A 138 -3.79 9.65 20.71
N HIS A 139 -4.74 9.01 20.02
CA HIS A 139 -5.89 9.71 19.47
C HIS A 139 -6.76 10.33 20.58
N LYS A 140 -6.98 9.60 21.68
CA LYS A 140 -7.73 10.11 22.85
C LYS A 140 -7.02 11.29 23.52
N SER A 141 -5.70 11.26 23.64
CA SER A 141 -4.94 12.35 24.28
C SER A 141 -4.93 13.63 23.45
N LEU A 142 -4.87 13.51 22.11
CA LEU A 142 -4.85 14.64 21.19
C LEU A 142 -6.22 15.29 20.98
N ASN A 143 -7.28 14.48 20.86
CA ASN A 143 -8.61 14.95 20.44
C ASN A 143 -9.65 14.98 21.57
N GLY A 144 -9.30 14.48 22.76
CA GLY A 144 -10.22 14.34 23.89
C GLY A 144 -11.33 13.30 23.64
N SER A 145 -12.30 13.22 24.56
CA SER A 145 -13.41 12.26 24.48
C SER A 145 -14.57 12.72 23.56
N ALA A 146 -14.48 13.91 22.98
CA ALA A 146 -15.58 14.58 22.28
C ALA A 146 -15.73 14.17 20.80
N LEU A 147 -14.68 13.66 20.15
CA LEU A 147 -14.62 13.37 18.71
C LEU A 147 -14.94 11.90 18.33
N GLY A 148 -15.44 11.11 19.29
CA GLY A 148 -15.77 9.69 19.09
C GLY A 148 -14.55 8.75 19.13
N PRO A 149 -14.78 7.43 19.23
CA PRO A 149 -13.71 6.43 19.28
C PRO A 149 -13.01 6.31 17.91
N LEU A 150 -11.69 6.05 17.95
CA LEU A 150 -10.92 5.69 16.76
C LEU A 150 -11.57 4.48 16.07
N CYS A 151 -11.83 4.56 14.77
CA CYS A 151 -12.37 3.43 14.01
C CYS A 151 -11.28 2.66 13.27
N ILE A 152 -11.45 1.36 13.14
CA ILE A 152 -10.55 0.50 12.36
C ILE A 152 -11.27 0.03 11.10
N MET A 153 -10.67 0.32 9.95
CA MET A 153 -11.05 -0.22 8.65
C MET A 153 -10.21 -1.46 8.38
N ALA A 154 -10.80 -2.65 8.48
CA ALA A 154 -10.10 -3.91 8.29
C ALA A 154 -10.43 -4.52 6.93
N THR A 155 -9.42 -5.01 6.20
CA THR A 155 -9.60 -5.73 4.94
C THR A 155 -8.68 -6.96 4.85
N GLY A 156 -8.75 -7.69 3.74
CA GLY A 156 -8.08 -8.98 3.56
C GLY A 156 -8.78 -10.13 4.28
N GLY A 157 -8.39 -11.37 3.96
CA GLY A 157 -9.01 -12.56 4.56
C GLY A 157 -8.89 -12.62 6.09
N GLY A 158 -7.83 -12.04 6.66
CA GLY A 158 -7.61 -11.96 8.09
C GLY A 158 -8.57 -11.01 8.82
N ALA A 159 -9.18 -10.03 8.13
CA ALA A 159 -10.20 -9.18 8.74
C ALA A 159 -11.44 -9.96 9.19
N TYR A 160 -11.70 -11.14 8.60
CA TYR A 160 -12.73 -12.07 9.07
C TYR A 160 -12.20 -12.96 10.19
N LYS A 161 -11.01 -13.54 10.02
CA LYS A 161 -10.41 -14.49 10.96
C LYS A 161 -10.12 -13.87 12.34
N TYR A 162 -9.63 -12.63 12.37
CA TYR A 162 -9.20 -11.94 13.59
C TYR A 162 -10.21 -10.90 14.09
N TYR A 163 -11.43 -10.89 13.54
CA TYR A 163 -12.44 -9.87 13.86
C TYR A 163 -12.76 -9.82 15.36
N ASP A 164 -13.09 -10.97 15.95
CA ASP A 164 -13.51 -11.05 17.36
C ASP A 164 -12.36 -10.68 18.30
N HIS A 165 -11.14 -11.17 18.03
CA HIS A 165 -9.93 -10.81 18.78
C HIS A 165 -9.68 -9.30 18.78
N LEU A 166 -9.68 -8.67 17.60
CA LEU A 166 -9.50 -7.23 17.48
C LEU A 166 -10.61 -6.47 18.22
N LYS A 167 -11.86 -6.94 18.13
CA LYS A 167 -13.02 -6.27 18.73
C LYS A 167 -12.96 -6.34 20.26
N GLU A 168 -12.58 -7.49 20.81
CA GLU A 168 -12.42 -7.70 22.25
C GLU A 168 -11.27 -6.86 22.81
N GLU A 169 -10.09 -6.94 22.19
CA GLU A 169 -8.88 -6.26 22.66
C GLU A 169 -8.94 -4.74 22.51
N LEU A 170 -9.54 -4.26 21.41
CA LEU A 170 -9.53 -2.83 21.10
C LEU A 170 -10.81 -2.13 21.55
N GLY A 171 -11.95 -2.81 21.69
CA GLY A 171 -13.21 -2.19 22.09
C GLY A 171 -13.58 -0.96 21.25
N VAL A 172 -13.31 -1.01 19.94
CA VAL A 172 -13.62 0.03 18.96
C VAL A 172 -14.46 -0.54 17.82
N ASP A 173 -15.06 0.34 17.03
CA ASP A 173 -15.76 -0.07 15.81
C ASP A 173 -14.75 -0.58 14.79
N ILE A 174 -15.00 -1.80 14.31
CA ILE A 174 -14.25 -2.44 13.23
C ILE A 174 -15.19 -2.58 12.04
N ILE A 175 -14.91 -1.85 10.98
CA ILE A 175 -15.61 -1.97 9.70
C ILE A 175 -14.77 -2.85 8.78
N ARG A 176 -15.38 -3.92 8.28
CA ARG A 176 -14.75 -4.82 7.31
C ARG A 176 -15.06 -4.34 5.90
N GLU A 177 -14.04 -4.24 5.06
CA GLU A 177 -14.15 -3.85 3.66
C GLU A 177 -13.59 -4.96 2.75
N ASP A 178 -14.16 -5.07 1.55
CA ASP A 178 -13.60 -5.91 0.49
C ASP A 178 -12.29 -5.29 -0.04
N GLU A 179 -11.34 -6.14 -0.45
CA GLU A 179 -9.90 -5.89 -0.61
C GLU A 179 -9.52 -4.80 -1.63
N MET A 180 -10.47 -4.25 -2.38
CA MET A 180 -10.13 -3.47 -3.56
C MET A 180 -10.83 -2.10 -3.63
N GLU A 181 -9.99 -1.05 -3.60
CA GLU A 181 -10.09 0.27 -4.24
C GLU A 181 -8.66 0.85 -4.19
N CYS A 182 -8.12 1.43 -5.28
CA CYS A 182 -6.72 1.91 -5.32
C CYS A 182 -6.64 3.35 -5.82
N LEU A 183 -6.45 4.30 -4.89
CA LEU A 183 -6.19 5.72 -5.20
C LEU A 183 -4.69 6.04 -5.33
N ILE A 184 -3.81 5.10 -4.94
CA ILE A 184 -2.35 5.31 -4.89
C ILE A 184 -1.79 5.74 -6.26
N ILE A 185 -2.46 5.36 -7.36
CA ILE A 185 -2.05 5.70 -8.73
C ILE A 185 -2.07 7.23 -9.02
N GLU A 186 -2.78 8.03 -8.22
CA GLU A 186 -2.84 9.49 -8.39
C GLU A 186 -1.69 10.26 -7.69
N ILE A 187 -0.81 9.57 -6.97
CA ILE A 187 0.31 10.18 -6.25
C ILE A 187 1.52 10.38 -7.20
N PRO A 188 2.15 11.58 -7.24
CA PRO A 188 3.35 11.80 -8.05
C PRO A 188 4.49 10.85 -7.68
N ASN A 189 5.25 10.39 -8.68
CA ASN A 189 6.40 9.50 -8.52
C ASN A 189 6.08 8.18 -7.79
N GLU A 190 4.84 7.71 -7.89
CA GLU A 190 4.41 6.45 -7.28
C GLU A 190 4.51 5.27 -8.25
N VAL A 191 4.10 5.48 -9.50
CA VAL A 191 4.07 4.47 -10.55
C VAL A 191 5.33 4.58 -11.40
N PHE A 192 5.95 3.44 -11.68
CA PHE A 192 7.13 3.38 -12.54
C PHE A 192 7.15 2.12 -13.41
N THR A 193 7.95 2.16 -14.45
CA THR A 193 8.33 0.98 -15.25
C THR A 193 9.76 0.58 -14.92
N TYR A 194 10.09 -0.70 -15.12
CA TYR A 194 11.43 -1.23 -14.84
C TYR A 194 12.00 -1.96 -16.04
N SER A 195 13.25 -1.65 -16.37
CA SER A 195 14.13 -2.44 -17.25
C SER A 195 15.57 -2.38 -16.73
N ASP A 196 16.44 -3.31 -17.16
CA ASP A 196 17.84 -3.27 -16.76
C ASP A 196 18.59 -2.03 -17.26
N THR A 197 18.17 -1.45 -18.40
CA THR A 197 18.76 -0.24 -18.99
C THR A 197 18.20 1.06 -18.40
N SER A 198 16.95 1.04 -17.95
CA SER A 198 16.25 2.18 -17.34
C SER A 198 15.64 1.70 -16.02
N PRO A 199 16.45 1.67 -14.93
CA PRO A 199 15.95 1.26 -13.63
C PRO A 199 15.03 2.35 -13.07
N MET A 200 13.76 1.99 -12.83
CA MET A 200 12.77 2.82 -12.15
C MET A 200 12.42 4.15 -12.88
N GLU A 201 11.87 4.02 -14.08
CA GLU A 201 11.38 5.15 -14.87
C GLU A 201 9.97 5.53 -14.44
N PHE A 202 9.84 6.66 -13.74
CA PHE A 202 8.56 7.15 -13.23
C PHE A 202 7.62 7.58 -14.35
N VAL A 203 6.34 7.25 -14.16
CA VAL A 203 5.28 7.58 -15.10
C VAL A 203 4.48 8.75 -14.52
N GLU A 204 4.27 9.79 -15.32
CA GLU A 204 3.42 10.91 -14.91
C GLU A 204 1.98 10.44 -14.66
N SER A 205 1.32 11.05 -13.67
CA SER A 205 -0.08 10.77 -13.36
C SER A 205 -0.95 11.08 -14.57
N ARG A 206 -1.62 10.06 -15.13
CA ARG A 206 -2.55 10.20 -16.27
C ARG A 206 -3.99 10.25 -15.78
N THR A 207 -4.86 10.90 -16.54
CA THR A 207 -6.31 10.89 -16.28
C THR A 207 -7.03 9.69 -16.92
N ASP A 208 -6.38 8.97 -17.85
CA ASP A 208 -6.94 7.83 -18.60
C ASP A 208 -6.41 6.46 -18.17
N VAL A 209 -6.12 6.28 -16.87
CA VAL A 209 -5.53 5.05 -16.32
C VAL A 209 -6.34 3.76 -16.61
N TYR A 210 -7.63 3.89 -16.97
CA TYR A 210 -8.54 2.76 -17.14
C TYR A 210 -8.73 2.36 -18.61
N PRO A 211 -8.89 1.06 -18.93
CA PRO A 211 -8.86 -0.07 -18.00
C PRO A 211 -7.44 -0.58 -17.73
N TYR A 212 -7.21 -1.11 -16.53
CA TYR A 212 -5.96 -1.77 -16.18
C TYR A 212 -6.18 -3.11 -15.48
N LEU A 213 -5.13 -3.94 -15.46
CA LEU A 213 -5.10 -5.21 -14.75
C LEU A 213 -4.19 -5.04 -13.53
N LEU A 214 -4.74 -5.17 -12.33
CA LEU A 214 -3.97 -5.26 -11.09
C LEU A 214 -3.66 -6.73 -10.81
N VAL A 215 -2.37 -7.05 -10.72
CA VAL A 215 -1.84 -8.36 -10.34
C VAL A 215 -1.26 -8.24 -8.94
N ASN A 216 -2.06 -8.58 -7.93
CA ASN A 216 -1.66 -8.52 -6.52
C ASN A 216 -0.95 -9.83 -6.12
N ILE A 217 0.36 -9.78 -5.91
CA ILE A 217 1.21 -10.92 -5.56
C ILE A 217 1.48 -10.95 -4.05
N GLY A 218 0.69 -11.77 -3.34
CA GLY A 218 0.84 -12.05 -1.91
C GLY A 218 1.23 -13.51 -1.67
N SER A 219 0.60 -14.16 -0.69
CA SER A 219 0.77 -15.60 -0.45
C SER A 219 0.37 -16.43 -1.69
N GLY A 220 -0.77 -16.08 -2.30
CA GLY A 220 -1.16 -16.44 -3.66
C GLY A 220 -1.18 -15.21 -4.57
N VAL A 221 -1.82 -15.30 -5.74
CA VAL A 221 -1.94 -14.18 -6.68
C VAL A 221 -3.41 -13.93 -7.03
N SER A 222 -3.83 -12.68 -6.92
CA SER A 222 -5.15 -12.21 -7.36
C SER A 222 -5.00 -11.30 -8.57
N MET A 223 -5.81 -11.52 -9.59
CA MET A 223 -5.81 -10.71 -10.81
C MET A 223 -7.16 -10.02 -10.95
N VAL A 224 -7.13 -8.69 -10.96
CA VAL A 224 -8.30 -7.84 -10.89
C VAL A 224 -8.29 -6.90 -12.07
N LYS A 225 -9.33 -6.98 -12.89
CA LYS A 225 -9.58 -5.99 -13.92
C LYS A 225 -10.25 -4.79 -13.27
N VAL A 226 -9.69 -3.60 -13.48
CA VAL A 226 -10.27 -2.34 -13.04
C VAL A 226 -10.69 -1.56 -14.27
N SER A 227 -12.00 -1.39 -14.45
CA SER A 227 -12.58 -0.79 -15.67
C SER A 227 -12.88 0.70 -15.53
N ALA A 228 -13.09 1.17 -14.31
CA ALA A 228 -13.37 2.57 -13.96
C ALA A 228 -13.19 2.75 -12.45
N PRO A 229 -13.22 3.99 -11.92
CA PRO A 229 -13.25 4.22 -10.48
C PRO A 229 -14.36 3.40 -9.82
N ARG A 230 -14.02 2.61 -8.79
CA ARG A 230 -14.93 1.72 -8.05
C ARG A 230 -15.61 0.63 -8.88
N ARG A 231 -15.17 0.40 -10.12
CA ARG A 231 -15.66 -0.69 -10.98
C ARG A 231 -14.53 -1.65 -11.29
N PHE A 232 -14.51 -2.75 -10.54
CA PHE A 232 -13.50 -3.79 -10.66
C PHE A 232 -14.12 -5.18 -10.56
N GLU A 233 -13.44 -6.16 -11.12
CA GLU A 233 -13.82 -7.57 -11.06
C GLU A 233 -12.58 -8.44 -10.95
N ARG A 234 -12.62 -9.47 -10.10
CA ARG A 234 -11.58 -10.48 -10.04
C ARG A 234 -11.70 -11.39 -11.26
N VAL A 235 -10.75 -11.32 -12.17
CA VAL A 235 -10.75 -12.07 -13.45
C VAL A 235 -9.95 -13.35 -13.40
N GLY A 236 -9.06 -13.49 -12.42
CA GLY A 236 -8.23 -14.66 -12.30
C GLY A 236 -7.34 -14.66 -11.07
N GLY A 237 -6.43 -15.61 -11.05
CA GLY A 237 -5.42 -15.77 -10.02
C GLY A 237 -4.69 -17.09 -10.15
N THR A 238 -3.67 -17.28 -9.32
CA THR A 238 -2.95 -18.55 -9.17
C THR A 238 -2.60 -18.75 -7.70
N SER A 239 -2.57 -20.01 -7.24
CA SER A 239 -2.04 -20.35 -5.92
C SER A 239 -0.51 -20.28 -5.86
N LEU A 240 0.16 -20.26 -7.02
CA LEU A 240 1.62 -20.16 -7.15
C LEU A 240 2.07 -18.70 -7.01
N GLY A 241 2.03 -18.20 -5.77
CA GLY A 241 2.47 -16.86 -5.39
C GLY A 241 3.72 -16.84 -4.52
N GLY A 242 3.90 -15.76 -3.77
CA GLY A 242 5.04 -15.58 -2.86
C GLY A 242 5.07 -16.59 -1.72
N GLY A 243 3.92 -17.10 -1.27
CA GLY A 243 3.86 -18.15 -0.27
C GLY A 243 4.38 -19.50 -0.80
N THR A 244 4.20 -19.77 -2.10
CA THR A 244 4.79 -20.96 -2.73
C THR A 244 6.29 -20.83 -2.84
N PHE A 245 6.80 -19.67 -3.28
CA PHE A 245 8.23 -19.39 -3.32
C PHE A 245 8.86 -19.55 -1.94
N TRP A 246 8.32 -18.87 -0.93
CA TRP A 246 8.81 -18.93 0.44
C TRP A 246 8.76 -20.36 1.01
N GLY A 247 7.63 -21.05 0.88
CA GLY A 247 7.47 -22.42 1.39
C GLY A 247 8.50 -23.38 0.78
N LEU A 248 8.66 -23.38 -0.54
CA LEU A 248 9.64 -24.24 -1.23
C LEU A 248 11.08 -23.86 -0.88
N MET A 249 11.40 -22.57 -0.84
CA MET A 249 12.71 -22.08 -0.44
C MET A 249 13.09 -22.53 0.97
N SER A 250 12.16 -22.42 1.93
CA SER A 250 12.39 -22.84 3.32
C SER A 250 12.73 -24.33 3.41
N LEU A 251 12.01 -25.16 2.63
CA LEU A 251 12.24 -26.61 2.57
C LEU A 251 13.56 -26.99 1.89
N LEU A 252 13.89 -26.32 0.79
CA LEU A 252 15.00 -26.72 -0.09
C LEU A 252 16.34 -26.09 0.27
N THR A 253 16.35 -24.91 0.90
CA THR A 253 17.58 -24.16 1.20
C THR A 253 17.78 -23.90 2.68
N GLY A 254 16.75 -24.05 3.52
CA GLY A 254 16.78 -23.72 4.93
C GLY A 254 16.80 -22.21 5.23
N ALA A 255 16.60 -21.37 4.21
CA ALA A 255 16.48 -19.93 4.39
C ALA A 255 15.28 -19.59 5.28
N ARG A 256 15.44 -18.57 6.13
CA ARG A 256 14.44 -18.22 7.16
C ARG A 256 13.67 -16.96 6.84
N THR A 257 14.26 -16.03 6.11
CA THR A 257 13.63 -14.75 5.77
C THR A 257 13.46 -14.62 4.27
N PHE A 258 12.43 -13.89 3.85
CA PHE A 258 12.18 -13.64 2.44
C PHE A 258 13.34 -12.86 1.77
N ASP A 259 13.95 -11.93 2.49
CA ASP A 259 15.07 -11.13 1.98
C ASP A 259 16.36 -11.97 1.82
N GLU A 260 16.58 -12.97 2.69
CA GLU A 260 17.63 -13.97 2.51
C GLU A 260 17.40 -14.75 1.21
N MET A 261 16.17 -15.21 0.96
CA MET A 261 15.81 -15.97 -0.25
C MET A 261 16.05 -15.17 -1.53
N LEU A 262 15.67 -13.88 -1.53
CA LEU A 262 15.93 -12.97 -2.63
C LEU A 262 17.44 -12.72 -2.83
N SER A 263 18.20 -12.53 -1.74
CA SER A 263 19.66 -12.37 -1.79
C SER A 263 20.38 -13.62 -2.32
N MET A 264 19.87 -14.81 -2.01
CA MET A 264 20.38 -16.07 -2.56
C MET A 264 20.10 -16.16 -4.06
N ALA A 265 18.88 -15.83 -4.49
CA ALA A 265 18.52 -15.78 -5.90
C ALA A 265 19.40 -14.80 -6.68
N GLU A 266 19.80 -13.67 -6.09
CA GLU A 266 20.70 -12.72 -6.77
C GLU A 266 22.06 -13.30 -7.16
N ARG A 267 22.58 -14.22 -6.34
CA ARG A 267 23.91 -14.83 -6.49
C ARG A 267 23.88 -16.18 -7.21
N GLY A 268 22.69 -16.64 -7.59
CA GLY A 268 22.49 -17.94 -8.21
C GLY A 268 22.57 -17.91 -9.73
N ASP A 269 22.92 -19.06 -10.29
CA ASP A 269 22.79 -19.38 -11.70
C ASP A 269 21.81 -20.55 -11.88
N ASN A 270 20.66 -20.29 -12.51
CA ASN A 270 19.66 -21.33 -12.69
C ASN A 270 20.06 -22.38 -13.74
N SER A 271 21.10 -22.13 -14.55
CA SER A 271 21.49 -23.03 -15.65
C SER A 271 21.91 -24.42 -15.19
N GLY A 272 22.39 -24.58 -13.94
CA GLY A 272 22.71 -25.88 -13.35
C GLY A 272 21.48 -26.69 -12.93
N VAL A 273 20.36 -26.02 -12.65
CA VAL A 273 19.12 -26.63 -12.11
C VAL A 273 18.06 -26.81 -13.20
N ASP A 274 17.92 -25.82 -14.07
CA ASP A 274 16.90 -25.77 -15.11
C ASP A 274 17.39 -26.42 -16.41
N MET A 275 16.44 -27.05 -17.12
CA MET A 275 16.63 -27.45 -18.51
C MET A 275 16.32 -26.25 -19.41
N LEU A 276 17.30 -25.80 -20.17
CA LEU A 276 17.17 -24.70 -21.14
C LEU A 276 16.87 -25.25 -22.54
N VAL A 277 16.38 -24.39 -23.42
CA VAL A 277 16.15 -24.74 -24.85
C VAL A 277 17.45 -25.21 -25.50
N GLY A 278 18.58 -24.59 -25.18
CA GLY A 278 19.90 -24.99 -25.68
C GLY A 278 20.33 -26.38 -25.22
N ASP A 279 19.90 -26.85 -24.05
CA ASP A 279 20.18 -28.22 -23.58
C ASP A 279 19.43 -29.28 -24.39
N ILE A 280 18.31 -28.91 -25.03
CA ILE A 280 17.48 -29.80 -25.84
C ILE A 280 17.88 -29.76 -27.31
N TYR A 281 18.08 -28.55 -27.85
CA TYR A 281 18.27 -28.32 -29.29
C TYR A 281 19.71 -27.98 -29.68
N GLY A 282 20.61 -27.75 -28.72
CA GLY A 282 22.01 -27.34 -28.94
C GLY A 282 22.19 -25.88 -29.39
N THR A 283 21.11 -25.21 -29.79
CA THR A 283 21.08 -23.85 -30.32
C THR A 283 19.72 -23.20 -30.06
N ASP A 284 19.51 -21.98 -30.53
CA ASP A 284 18.21 -21.30 -30.52
C ASP A 284 17.17 -22.11 -31.31
N TYR A 285 15.94 -22.16 -30.80
CA TYR A 285 14.83 -22.78 -31.52
C TYR A 285 14.09 -21.74 -32.37
N SER A 286 14.71 -21.36 -33.49
CA SER A 286 14.27 -20.23 -34.33
C SER A 286 12.87 -20.40 -34.93
N LYS A 287 12.38 -21.64 -35.12
CA LYS A 287 11.04 -21.90 -35.71
C LYS A 287 9.90 -21.25 -34.92
N ILE A 288 10.06 -21.14 -33.60
CA ILE A 288 9.07 -20.55 -32.70
C ILE A 288 9.64 -19.37 -31.89
N GLY A 289 10.83 -18.90 -32.25
CA GLY A 289 11.44 -17.71 -31.67
C GLY A 289 11.96 -17.85 -30.24
N LEU A 290 12.33 -19.06 -29.80
CA LEU A 290 12.89 -19.28 -28.46
C LEU A 290 14.43 -19.24 -28.49
N LYS A 291 15.02 -18.41 -27.64
CA LYS A 291 16.49 -18.37 -27.45
C LYS A 291 16.95 -19.63 -26.71
N SER A 292 18.18 -20.06 -26.96
CA SER A 292 18.86 -21.17 -26.28
C SER A 292 18.91 -21.01 -24.75
N SER A 293 18.98 -19.77 -24.25
CA SER A 293 18.94 -19.46 -22.81
C SER A 293 17.54 -19.50 -22.19
N THR A 294 16.48 -19.70 -22.97
CA THR A 294 15.11 -19.77 -22.46
C THR A 294 14.93 -21.05 -21.64
N ILE A 295 14.32 -20.94 -20.45
CA ILE A 295 13.98 -22.11 -19.63
C ILE A 295 12.90 -22.92 -20.36
N ALA A 296 13.21 -24.18 -20.66
CA ALA A 296 12.27 -25.13 -21.25
C ALA A 296 11.57 -25.96 -20.17
N SER A 297 12.30 -26.36 -19.12
CA SER A 297 11.75 -27.08 -17.97
C SER A 297 12.48 -26.68 -16.70
N THR A 298 11.77 -25.97 -15.83
CA THR A 298 12.26 -25.59 -14.49
C THR A 298 12.56 -26.84 -13.66
N PHE A 299 13.71 -26.89 -12.97
CA PHE A 299 14.22 -28.07 -12.25
C PHE A 299 14.45 -29.32 -13.11
N GLY A 300 14.40 -29.21 -14.44
CA GLY A 300 14.48 -30.35 -15.35
C GLY A 300 15.82 -31.12 -15.32
N LYS A 301 16.90 -30.53 -14.80
CA LYS A 301 18.20 -31.22 -14.63
C LYS A 301 18.26 -32.03 -13.34
N VAL A 302 17.54 -31.62 -12.29
CA VAL A 302 17.58 -32.26 -10.96
C VAL A 302 17.28 -33.74 -11.04
N PHE A 303 16.18 -34.12 -11.68
CA PHE A 303 15.79 -35.52 -11.83
C PHE A 303 16.82 -36.36 -12.61
N LYS A 304 17.42 -35.79 -13.67
CA LYS A 304 18.41 -36.49 -14.49
C LYS A 304 19.71 -36.73 -13.73
N MET A 305 20.17 -35.73 -12.98
CA MET A 305 21.42 -35.81 -12.22
C MET A 305 21.29 -36.72 -11.01
N GLN A 306 20.16 -36.68 -10.32
CA GLN A 306 19.88 -37.60 -9.20
C GLN A 306 19.90 -39.07 -9.65
N ARG A 307 19.24 -39.39 -10.77
CA ARG A 307 19.28 -40.74 -11.36
C ARG A 307 20.65 -41.17 -11.87
N LEU A 308 21.51 -40.23 -12.24
CA LEU A 308 22.88 -40.54 -12.64
C LEU A 308 23.70 -40.89 -11.40
N ALA A 309 23.57 -40.11 -10.33
CA ALA A 309 24.24 -40.37 -9.06
C ALA A 309 23.80 -41.72 -8.44
N GLU A 310 22.50 -42.03 -8.47
CA GLU A 310 21.97 -43.33 -8.01
C GLU A 310 22.62 -44.50 -8.76
N ARG A 311 22.71 -44.42 -10.10
CA ARG A 311 23.36 -45.48 -10.91
C ARG A 311 24.85 -45.62 -10.64
N ILE A 312 25.57 -44.50 -10.52
CA ILE A 312 27.00 -44.51 -10.18
C ILE A 312 27.22 -45.16 -8.80
N ALA A 313 26.32 -44.91 -7.84
CA ALA A 313 26.38 -45.52 -6.52
C ALA A 313 26.06 -47.02 -6.54
N GLU A 314 25.12 -47.46 -7.40
CA GLU A 314 24.76 -48.88 -7.58
C GLU A 314 25.84 -49.70 -8.30
N ASP A 315 26.56 -49.10 -9.26
CA ASP A 315 27.57 -49.78 -10.10
C ASP A 315 28.93 -50.00 -9.40
N GLY A 316 29.12 -49.49 -8.18
CA GLY A 316 30.26 -49.84 -7.31
C GLY A 316 31.65 -49.32 -7.73
N GLU A 317 31.76 -48.49 -8.78
CA GLU A 317 33.03 -47.89 -9.23
C GLU A 317 33.55 -46.74 -8.33
N GLY A 318 33.21 -46.73 -7.04
CA GLY A 318 33.64 -45.75 -6.04
C GLY A 318 34.82 -46.20 -5.15
N LEU A 319 35.38 -47.39 -5.36
CA LEU A 319 36.51 -47.94 -4.56
C LEU A 319 37.83 -47.97 -5.35
N GLY A 320 38.07 -46.98 -6.22
CA GLY A 320 39.37 -46.74 -6.82
C GLY A 320 40.16 -45.71 -6.03
N HIS A 321 41.19 -46.16 -5.29
CA HIS A 321 42.17 -45.31 -4.60
C HIS A 321 42.72 -44.21 -5.52
N SER A 322 42.29 -42.96 -5.32
CA SER A 322 43.07 -41.78 -5.68
C SER A 322 42.90 -40.71 -4.59
N ASP A 323 44.04 -40.26 -4.09
CA ASP A 323 44.16 -39.35 -2.97
C ASP A 323 43.55 -37.97 -3.25
N ALA A 324 42.92 -37.43 -2.21
CA ALA A 324 42.66 -36.02 -1.93
C ALA A 324 41.68 -35.23 -2.85
N ASP A 325 40.56 -34.83 -2.23
CA ASP A 325 39.84 -33.56 -2.44
C ASP A 325 38.73 -33.45 -3.51
N SER A 326 38.09 -34.55 -3.92
CA SER A 326 36.91 -34.45 -4.80
C SER A 326 35.76 -35.43 -4.50
N GLU A 327 35.33 -35.51 -3.25
CA GLU A 327 33.93 -35.85 -2.94
C GLU A 327 33.01 -34.67 -3.35
N ARG A 328 32.91 -34.38 -4.65
CA ARG A 328 31.79 -33.57 -5.13
C ARG A 328 30.59 -34.49 -5.16
N ASP A 329 29.78 -34.42 -4.11
CA ASP A 329 28.45 -34.99 -4.08
C ASP A 329 27.71 -34.56 -5.36
N VAL A 330 27.57 -35.50 -6.31
CA VAL A 330 27.04 -35.28 -7.67
C VAL A 330 25.60 -34.78 -7.63
N THR A 331 24.97 -34.81 -6.44
CA THR A 331 23.59 -34.40 -6.20
C THR A 331 23.45 -33.02 -5.54
N GLN A 332 24.55 -32.37 -5.16
CA GLN A 332 24.48 -31.17 -4.35
C GLN A 332 24.33 -29.90 -5.22
N PHE A 333 23.10 -29.57 -5.55
CA PHE A 333 22.76 -28.28 -6.17
C PHE A 333 23.02 -27.14 -5.18
N ARG A 334 23.67 -26.06 -5.65
CA ARG A 334 23.88 -24.87 -4.83
C ARG A 334 22.53 -24.25 -4.48
N ARG A 335 22.39 -23.83 -3.24
CA ARG A 335 21.13 -23.26 -2.74
C ARG A 335 20.78 -21.97 -3.48
N GLU A 336 21.77 -21.18 -3.86
CA GLU A 336 21.60 -19.98 -4.67
C GLU A 336 21.01 -20.29 -6.05
N ASP A 337 21.46 -21.36 -6.70
CA ASP A 337 21.00 -21.79 -8.03
C ASP A 337 19.53 -22.28 -7.97
N ILE A 338 19.19 -23.04 -6.93
CA ILE A 338 17.79 -23.42 -6.60
C ILE A 338 16.94 -22.16 -6.40
N SER A 339 17.46 -21.18 -5.66
CA SER A 339 16.75 -19.92 -5.37
C SER A 339 16.46 -19.15 -6.65
N ARG A 340 17.46 -19.03 -7.53
CA ARG A 340 17.35 -18.36 -8.83
C ARG A 340 16.31 -19.04 -9.72
N SER A 341 16.38 -20.37 -9.81
CA SER A 341 15.45 -21.18 -10.60
C SER A 341 14.00 -21.01 -10.10
N LEU A 342 13.75 -21.12 -8.79
CA LEU A 342 12.41 -20.94 -8.22
C LEU A 342 11.87 -19.53 -8.40
N LEU A 343 12.71 -18.50 -8.20
CA LEU A 343 12.30 -17.10 -8.39
C LEU A 343 11.84 -16.88 -9.83
N PHE A 344 12.60 -17.42 -10.80
CA PHE A 344 12.21 -17.39 -12.20
C PHE A 344 10.95 -18.20 -12.50
N ALA A 345 10.81 -19.39 -11.92
CA ALA A 345 9.64 -20.25 -12.13
C ALA A 345 8.35 -19.51 -11.75
N ILE A 346 8.31 -18.95 -10.53
CA ILE A 346 7.15 -18.25 -9.99
C ILE A 346 6.92 -16.95 -10.76
N SER A 347 7.96 -16.13 -10.95
CA SER A 347 7.81 -14.83 -11.64
C SER A 347 7.37 -14.99 -13.09
N ASN A 348 7.96 -15.92 -13.85
CA ASN A 348 7.56 -16.17 -15.24
C ASN A 348 6.15 -16.74 -15.33
N ASN A 349 5.76 -17.65 -14.42
CA ASN A 349 4.40 -18.18 -14.40
C ASN A 349 3.37 -17.09 -14.13
N ILE A 350 3.63 -16.22 -13.14
CA ILE A 350 2.78 -15.07 -12.85
C ILE A 350 2.70 -14.13 -14.06
N GLY A 351 3.85 -13.78 -14.66
CA GLY A 351 3.91 -12.91 -15.84
C GLY A 351 3.13 -13.47 -17.03
N GLN A 352 3.24 -14.78 -17.30
CA GLN A 352 2.52 -15.43 -18.39
C GLN A 352 1.00 -15.43 -18.14
N ILE A 353 0.55 -15.78 -16.92
CA ILE A 353 -0.88 -15.77 -16.60
C ILE A 353 -1.44 -14.34 -16.66
N ALA A 354 -0.68 -13.35 -16.16
CA ALA A 354 -1.05 -11.93 -16.25
C ALA A 354 -1.18 -11.49 -17.71
N TYR A 355 -0.25 -11.87 -18.58
CA TYR A 355 -0.35 -11.66 -20.02
C TYR A 355 -1.62 -12.30 -20.60
N LEU A 356 -1.89 -13.58 -20.33
CA LEU A 356 -3.07 -14.27 -20.86
C LEU A 356 -4.39 -13.63 -20.39
N GLN A 357 -4.45 -13.19 -19.13
CA GLN A 357 -5.62 -12.47 -18.61
C GLN A 357 -5.76 -11.10 -19.28
N SER A 358 -4.67 -10.36 -19.45
CA SER A 358 -4.70 -9.08 -20.15
C SER A 358 -5.10 -9.22 -21.62
N GLU A 359 -4.74 -10.31 -22.30
CA GLU A 359 -5.21 -10.62 -23.65
C GLU A 359 -6.71 -10.90 -23.69
N LYS A 360 -7.17 -11.82 -22.85
CA LYS A 360 -8.60 -12.19 -22.75
C LYS A 360 -9.49 -10.98 -22.49
N HIS A 361 -9.01 -10.04 -21.69
CA HIS A 361 -9.76 -8.87 -21.28
C HIS A 361 -9.42 -7.59 -22.06
N GLN A 362 -8.55 -7.67 -23.08
CA GLN A 362 -8.13 -6.56 -23.94
C GLN A 362 -7.54 -5.37 -23.17
N ILE A 363 -6.69 -5.67 -22.19
CA ILE A 363 -6.03 -4.68 -21.33
C ILE A 363 -4.57 -4.55 -21.75
N LYS A 364 -4.08 -3.32 -21.81
CA LYS A 364 -2.67 -3.00 -22.13
C LYS A 364 -1.82 -2.78 -20.89
N ASP A 365 -2.39 -2.12 -19.88
CA ASP A 365 -1.67 -1.69 -18.70
C ASP A 365 -1.83 -2.70 -17.57
N ILE A 366 -0.70 -3.25 -17.10
CA ILE A 366 -0.66 -4.30 -16.08
C ILE A 366 0.15 -3.78 -14.90
N TYR A 367 -0.51 -3.57 -13.77
CA TYR A 367 0.10 -3.12 -12.53
C TYR A 367 0.39 -4.33 -11.65
N PHE A 368 1.64 -4.48 -11.26
CA PHE A 368 2.07 -5.50 -10.31
C PHE A 368 2.14 -4.88 -8.91
N GLY A 369 1.38 -5.45 -7.99
CA GLY A 369 1.34 -5.05 -6.58
C GLY A 369 1.60 -6.23 -5.65
N GLY A 370 1.48 -5.99 -4.36
CA GLY A 370 1.66 -6.99 -3.30
C GLY A 370 3.08 -7.03 -2.74
N SER A 371 3.25 -7.80 -1.66
CA SER A 371 4.48 -7.81 -0.85
C SER A 371 5.55 -8.79 -1.34
N PHE A 372 5.37 -9.42 -2.51
CA PHE A 372 6.35 -10.34 -3.10
C PHE A 372 7.49 -9.62 -3.82
N ILE A 373 7.19 -8.50 -4.48
CA ILE A 373 8.15 -7.83 -5.38
C ILE A 373 9.25 -7.15 -4.54
N ARG A 374 8.89 -6.43 -3.47
CA ARG A 374 9.75 -5.70 -2.53
C ARG A 374 10.82 -4.83 -3.19
N GLY A 375 10.52 -4.26 -4.36
CA GLY A 375 11.51 -3.53 -5.16
C GLY A 375 12.70 -4.37 -5.64
N HIS A 376 12.60 -5.70 -5.61
CA HIS A 376 13.64 -6.60 -6.06
C HIS A 376 13.81 -6.54 -7.57
N ARG A 377 15.01 -6.12 -8.00
CA ARG A 377 15.32 -5.84 -9.41
C ARG A 377 15.09 -7.04 -10.31
N GLN A 378 15.44 -8.25 -9.87
CA GLN A 378 15.30 -9.44 -10.71
C GLN A 378 13.84 -9.84 -10.89
N THR A 379 13.03 -9.74 -9.83
CA THR A 379 11.58 -9.98 -9.90
C THR A 379 10.92 -9.01 -10.87
N MET A 380 11.16 -7.71 -10.71
CA MET A 380 10.61 -6.68 -11.60
C MET A 380 11.06 -6.87 -13.04
N ASN A 381 12.35 -7.14 -13.27
CA ASN A 381 12.88 -7.38 -14.61
C ASN A 381 12.22 -8.60 -15.28
N THR A 382 12.05 -9.69 -14.53
CA THR A 382 11.45 -10.94 -15.04
C THR A 382 10.00 -10.71 -15.43
N LEU A 383 9.23 -10.01 -14.59
CA LEU A 383 7.84 -9.68 -14.88
C LEU A 383 7.73 -8.75 -16.09
N SER A 384 8.52 -7.67 -16.15
CA SER A 384 8.59 -6.76 -17.31
C SER A 384 8.94 -7.50 -18.59
N TYR A 385 9.97 -8.35 -18.55
CA TYR A 385 10.43 -9.14 -19.68
C TYR A 385 9.35 -10.11 -20.15
N ALA A 386 8.69 -10.84 -19.23
CA ALA A 386 7.64 -11.79 -19.56
C ALA A 386 6.47 -11.09 -20.29
N ILE A 387 5.98 -9.96 -19.76
CA ILE A 387 4.91 -9.20 -20.39
C ILE A 387 5.32 -8.74 -21.79
N ARG A 388 6.48 -8.09 -21.91
CA ARG A 388 6.98 -7.57 -23.19
C ARG A 388 7.22 -8.67 -24.22
N PHE A 389 7.76 -9.82 -23.79
CA PHE A 389 8.06 -10.96 -24.65
C PHE A 389 6.78 -11.56 -25.24
N TRP A 390 5.82 -11.93 -24.39
CA TRP A 390 4.59 -12.56 -24.84
C TRP A 390 3.68 -11.60 -25.61
N SER A 391 3.67 -10.33 -25.24
CA SER A 391 2.87 -9.31 -25.94
C SER A 391 3.56 -8.71 -27.16
N LYS A 392 4.80 -9.12 -27.50
CA LYS A 392 5.62 -8.47 -28.54
C LYS A 392 5.73 -6.94 -28.36
N GLY A 393 5.74 -6.47 -27.12
CA GLY A 393 5.80 -5.05 -26.76
C GLY A 393 4.47 -4.28 -26.78
N GLU A 394 3.33 -4.93 -27.05
CA GLU A 394 2.02 -4.25 -27.06
C GLU A 394 1.44 -3.93 -25.67
N LYS A 395 1.99 -4.51 -24.60
CA LYS A 395 1.54 -4.36 -23.22
C LYS A 395 2.67 -3.89 -22.33
N GLN A 396 2.30 -3.20 -21.26
CA GLN A 396 3.26 -2.58 -20.34
C GLN A 396 3.05 -3.07 -18.91
N ALA A 397 4.17 -3.43 -18.27
CA ALA A 397 4.22 -3.72 -16.84
C ALA A 397 4.54 -2.44 -16.06
N TYR A 398 3.77 -2.19 -15.01
CA TYR A 398 3.92 -1.08 -14.07
C TYR A 398 4.10 -1.62 -12.67
N PHE A 399 4.88 -0.90 -11.86
CA PHE A 399 5.15 -1.18 -10.46
C PHE A 399 4.83 0.04 -9.62
N LEU A 400 4.64 -0.17 -8.32
CA LEU A 400 4.27 0.88 -7.37
C LEU A 400 5.28 0.90 -6.22
N ARG A 401 5.61 2.09 -5.74
CA ARG A 401 6.49 2.20 -4.55
C ARG A 401 5.83 1.67 -3.30
N HIS A 402 4.50 1.77 -3.20
CA HIS A 402 3.67 1.27 -2.11
C HIS A 402 2.90 -0.01 -2.49
N GLU A 403 3.47 -0.85 -3.35
CA GLU A 403 2.88 -2.09 -3.85
C GLU A 403 2.24 -2.98 -2.77
N GLY A 404 2.84 -3.08 -1.58
CA GLY A 404 2.35 -3.93 -0.48
C GLY A 404 1.15 -3.38 0.30
N TYR A 405 0.76 -2.12 0.08
CA TYR A 405 -0.20 -1.39 0.93
C TYR A 405 -1.52 -1.04 0.22
N LEU A 406 -1.72 -1.53 -1.00
CA LEU A 406 -2.90 -1.20 -1.80
C LEU A 406 -4.23 -1.51 -1.09
N GLY A 407 -4.34 -2.67 -0.46
CA GLY A 407 -5.55 -3.06 0.30
C GLY A 407 -5.80 -2.13 1.50
N ALA A 408 -4.75 -1.87 2.30
CA ALA A 408 -4.86 -1.01 3.48
C ALA A 408 -5.21 0.43 3.11
N VAL A 409 -4.60 0.99 2.06
CA VAL A 409 -4.95 2.34 1.57
C VAL A 409 -6.38 2.36 1.00
N GLY A 410 -6.79 1.33 0.25
CA GLY A 410 -8.16 1.21 -0.21
C GLY A 410 -9.18 1.26 0.92
N ALA A 411 -8.94 0.46 1.97
CA ALA A 411 -9.77 0.45 3.18
C ALA A 411 -9.75 1.79 3.92
N PHE A 412 -8.59 2.45 3.98
CA PHE A 412 -8.43 3.77 4.60
C PHE A 412 -9.29 4.83 3.89
N LEU A 413 -9.39 4.78 2.56
CA LEU A 413 -10.10 5.78 1.78
C LEU A 413 -11.62 5.52 1.68
N LYS A 414 -12.06 4.29 1.94
CA LYS A 414 -13.48 3.89 1.90
C LYS A 414 -14.30 4.41 3.09
N ARG A 415 -13.67 4.86 4.18
CA ARG A 415 -14.39 5.35 5.36
C ARG A 415 -15.39 6.44 4.94
N GLN A 416 -16.68 6.16 5.14
CA GLN A 416 -17.77 7.12 5.04
C GLN A 416 -18.45 7.21 6.42
N PRO A 417 -18.99 8.37 6.83
CA PRO A 417 -19.72 8.49 8.08
C PRO A 417 -20.98 7.61 8.08
N GLN A 418 -21.42 7.17 9.25
CA GLN A 418 -22.57 6.28 9.44
C GLN A 418 -23.92 6.82 8.88
N ASP A 419 -24.03 8.14 8.67
CA ASP A 419 -25.22 8.82 8.12
C ASP A 419 -25.09 9.24 6.64
N TRP A 420 -24.05 8.76 5.94
CA TRP A 420 -23.82 9.06 4.53
C TRP A 420 -24.96 8.49 3.66
N GLY A 421 -25.85 9.37 3.18
CA GLY A 421 -27.03 9.01 2.39
C GLY A 421 -28.38 9.24 3.08
N ARG A 422 -28.43 9.49 4.40
CA ARG A 422 -29.65 9.93 5.11
C ARG A 422 -29.94 11.43 4.96
N ARG A 423 -29.34 12.10 3.97
CA ARG A 423 -29.50 13.55 3.72
C ARG A 423 -30.97 13.96 3.62
N ARG A 424 -31.84 13.15 3.00
CA ARG A 424 -33.27 13.45 2.89
C ARG A 424 -34.06 13.40 4.21
N SER A 425 -33.55 12.70 5.23
CA SER A 425 -34.21 12.58 6.53
C SER A 425 -33.81 13.73 7.48
N MET A 426 -32.54 14.11 7.51
CA MET A 426 -32.07 15.23 8.34
C MET A 426 -32.45 16.60 7.77
N GLU A 427 -32.43 16.80 6.45
CA GLU A 427 -32.95 18.03 5.84
C GLU A 427 -34.44 18.19 6.13
N SER A 428 -35.21 17.10 6.12
CA SER A 428 -36.64 17.12 6.47
C SER A 428 -36.87 17.42 7.96
N ALA A 429 -36.09 16.84 8.86
CA ALA A 429 -36.18 17.11 10.30
C ALA A 429 -35.70 18.52 10.67
N MET A 430 -34.66 19.03 9.99
CA MET A 430 -34.13 20.37 10.18
C MET A 430 -35.09 21.41 9.59
N ALA A 431 -35.67 21.16 8.40
CA ALA A 431 -36.73 21.99 7.83
C ALA A 431 -37.99 22.02 8.70
N ALA A 432 -38.37 20.90 9.31
CA ALA A 432 -39.49 20.84 10.26
C ALA A 432 -39.19 21.64 11.55
N ARG A 433 -37.97 21.59 12.07
CA ARG A 433 -37.55 22.41 13.22
C ARG A 433 -37.47 23.90 12.89
N PHE A 434 -37.00 24.27 11.70
CA PHE A 434 -36.98 25.66 11.24
C PHE A 434 -38.39 26.19 10.97
N ALA A 435 -39.31 25.36 10.47
CA ALA A 435 -40.72 25.72 10.30
C ALA A 435 -41.38 25.99 11.66
N ALA A 436 -41.19 25.10 12.65
CA ALA A 436 -41.70 25.27 14.00
C ALA A 436 -41.16 26.55 14.67
N TYR A 437 -39.85 26.80 14.55
CA TYR A 437 -39.22 28.01 15.08
C TYR A 437 -39.72 29.30 14.39
N ARG A 438 -40.01 29.25 13.09
CA ARG A 438 -40.58 30.38 12.35
C ARG A 438 -42.03 30.68 12.75
N ASP A 439 -42.80 29.65 13.08
CA ASP A 439 -44.17 29.80 13.54
C ASP A 439 -44.21 30.33 14.99
N GLU A 440 -43.30 29.89 15.87
CA GLU A 440 -43.13 30.46 17.22
C GLU A 440 -42.76 31.96 17.18
N LEU A 441 -41.85 32.36 16.29
CA LEU A 441 -41.50 33.78 16.11
C LEU A 441 -42.66 34.61 15.55
N ARG A 442 -43.52 34.04 14.70
CA ARG A 442 -44.72 34.71 14.19
C ARG A 442 -45.78 34.88 15.28
N ASP A 443 -45.93 33.90 16.16
CA ASP A 443 -46.88 33.97 17.28
C ASP A 443 -46.39 34.92 18.38
N ALA A 444 -45.08 35.01 18.59
CA ALA A 444 -44.48 36.02 19.47
C ALA A 444 -44.71 37.45 18.93
N ALA A 445 -44.49 37.68 17.63
CA ALA A 445 -44.72 38.99 17.00
C ALA A 445 -46.20 39.42 16.98
N LYS A 446 -47.14 38.46 16.93
CA LYS A 446 -48.59 38.73 17.06
C LYS A 446 -49.00 39.10 18.49
N LYS A 447 -48.28 38.60 19.51
CA LYS A 447 -48.52 38.98 20.92
C LYS A 447 -48.00 40.38 21.25
N GLU A 448 -46.93 40.83 20.60
CA GLU A 448 -46.39 42.19 20.79
C GLU A 448 -47.18 43.28 20.04
N SER A 449 -48.09 42.91 19.13
CA SER A 449 -48.88 43.87 18.33
C SER A 449 -50.30 44.13 18.86
N GLN A 450 -50.68 43.59 20.03
CA GLN A 450 -51.96 43.93 20.67
C GLN A 450 -51.80 45.16 21.59
N PRO A 451 -52.48 46.28 21.33
CA PRO A 451 -52.38 47.47 22.16
C PRO A 451 -53.08 47.25 23.51
N SER A 452 -52.40 47.66 24.58
CA SER A 452 -52.85 47.59 25.96
C SER A 452 -54.09 48.47 26.16
N GLN A 453 -55.25 47.87 26.46
CA GLN A 453 -56.37 48.62 27.03
C GLN A 453 -56.03 48.96 28.49
N VAL A 454 -55.65 50.22 28.72
CA VAL A 454 -55.49 50.77 30.07
C VAL A 454 -56.89 51.07 30.60
N ALA A 455 -57.27 50.39 31.68
CA ALA A 455 -58.44 50.66 32.48
C ALA A 455 -58.30 52.01 33.20
N SER A 456 -59.19 52.96 32.92
CA SER A 456 -59.41 54.13 33.76
C SER A 456 -60.45 53.80 34.83
N THR A 457 -60.04 53.83 36.10
CA THR A 457 -60.95 53.95 37.24
C THR A 457 -60.50 55.12 38.10
N SER A 458 -61.33 56.17 38.11
CA SER A 458 -61.59 57.19 39.14
C SER A 458 -61.94 58.52 38.49
#